data_AF-A0A3D5UNP5-F1
#
_entry.id   AF-A0A3D5UNP5-F1
#
_cell.length_a   1.000
_cell.length_b   1.000
_cell.length_c   1.000
_cell.angle_alpha   90.00
_cell.angle_beta   90.00
_cell.angle_gamma   90.00
#
_symmetry.space_group_name_H-M   'P 1'
#
loop_
_entity.id
_entity.type
_entity.pdbx_description
1 polymer ?
#
loop_
_entity_poly.entity_id
_entity_poly.type
_entity_poly.pdbx_seq_one_letter_code
_entity_poly.pdbx_strand_id
1 'polypeptide(L)'
;ILKDFDYSKFVVCTDAGLASNANRKFNDKGSRAFITTQSIKKLKKHLKEWALDPKGWHLQGSNKTFNLEDIDESTHSESLFYKERWIKENGLEQKLIVTYSVKHKNYQRNIRNGQIERAQKAIDTNSTKIKKANQNDYKRF
;
A
#
# COMPACT_ATOMS: atom_id res chain seq x y z
N ILE A 1 0.37 23.46 -21.38
CA ILE A 1 -0.34 22.54 -20.46
C ILE A 1 -1.14 23.30 -19.40
N LEU A 2 -0.53 23.98 -18.41
CA LEU A 2 -1.33 24.63 -17.34
C LEU A 2 -2.24 25.78 -17.83
N LYS A 3 -1.78 26.59 -18.78
CA LYS A 3 -2.57 27.68 -19.40
C LYS A 3 -3.69 27.17 -20.33
N ASP A 4 -3.61 25.93 -20.81
CA ASP A 4 -4.52 25.42 -21.84
C ASP A 4 -5.80 24.79 -21.22
N PHE A 5 -5.82 24.58 -19.90
CA PHE A 5 -6.88 23.84 -19.18
C PHE A 5 -7.47 24.65 -18.00
N ASP A 6 -7.39 25.98 -18.09
CA ASP A 6 -7.65 26.96 -17.01
C ASP A 6 -9.06 26.86 -16.37
N TYR A 7 -10.00 26.14 -17.01
CA TYR A 7 -11.39 25.99 -16.55
C TYR A 7 -11.79 24.58 -16.08
N SER A 8 -10.91 23.59 -16.16
CA SER A 8 -11.26 22.20 -15.84
C SER A 8 -10.72 21.75 -14.49
N LYS A 9 -11.60 21.23 -13.61
CA LYS A 9 -11.18 20.47 -12.42
C LYS A 9 -10.63 19.13 -12.88
N PHE A 10 -9.47 18.73 -12.39
CA PHE A 10 -8.90 17.42 -12.75
C PHE A 10 -8.23 16.73 -11.57
N VAL A 11 -8.34 15.40 -11.57
CA VAL A 11 -7.73 14.52 -10.56
C VAL A 11 -6.61 13.73 -11.23
N VAL A 12 -5.40 13.87 -10.72
CA VAL A 12 -4.22 13.17 -11.23
C VAL A 12 -4.03 11.86 -10.47
N CYS A 13 -4.25 10.72 -11.13
CA CYS A 13 -4.03 9.40 -10.56
C CYS A 13 -2.62 8.89 -10.93
N THR A 14 -1.80 8.59 -9.93
CA THR A 14 -0.41 8.15 -10.13
C THR A 14 -0.08 6.91 -9.30
N ASP A 15 0.84 6.08 -9.82
CA ASP A 15 1.47 5.04 -9.02
C ASP A 15 2.53 5.62 -8.05
N ALA A 16 3.17 4.73 -7.29
CA ALA A 16 4.16 5.11 -6.28
C ALA A 16 5.46 5.68 -6.87
N GLY A 17 5.72 5.49 -8.16
CA GLY A 17 6.90 5.99 -8.88
C GLY A 17 6.83 7.50 -9.11
N LEU A 18 5.63 8.04 -9.33
CA LEU A 18 5.39 9.47 -9.52
C LEU A 18 4.87 10.19 -8.25
N ALA A 19 4.91 9.50 -7.11
CA ALA A 19 4.37 9.97 -5.83
C ALA A 19 5.31 10.89 -5.03
N SER A 20 6.27 11.57 -5.68
CA SER A 20 7.24 12.45 -5.00
C SER A 20 6.55 13.63 -4.29
N ASN A 21 7.13 14.15 -3.21
CA ASN A 21 6.55 15.31 -2.51
C ASN A 21 6.40 16.52 -3.45
N ALA A 22 7.39 16.75 -4.33
CA ALA A 22 7.32 17.80 -5.34
C ALA A 22 6.15 17.60 -6.31
N ASN A 23 5.92 16.37 -6.79
CA ASN A 23 4.81 16.06 -7.69
C ASN A 23 3.46 16.23 -6.99
N ARG A 24 3.33 15.78 -5.73
CA ARG A 24 2.11 15.98 -4.94
C ARG A 24 1.80 17.46 -4.76
N LYS A 25 2.78 18.27 -4.35
CA LYS A 25 2.61 19.73 -4.21
C LYS A 25 2.28 20.41 -5.53
N PHE A 26 2.83 19.92 -6.65
CA PHE A 26 2.48 20.42 -7.97
C PHE A 26 1.03 20.09 -8.36
N ASN A 27 0.57 18.89 -8.02
CA ASN A 27 -0.78 18.42 -8.31
C ASN A 27 -1.85 18.91 -7.32
N ASP A 28 -1.47 19.59 -6.25
CA ASP A 28 -2.35 20.19 -5.23
C ASP A 28 -2.65 21.69 -5.48
N LYS A 29 -2.18 22.24 -6.61
CA LYS A 29 -2.33 23.66 -6.93
C LYS A 29 -3.63 23.95 -7.67
N GLY A 30 -4.34 25.00 -7.25
CA GLY A 30 -5.54 25.51 -7.93
C GLY A 30 -6.70 24.51 -7.86
N SER A 31 -7.36 24.26 -8.99
CA SER A 31 -8.52 23.34 -9.09
C SER A 31 -8.13 21.86 -9.29
N ARG A 32 -6.92 21.48 -8.87
CA ARG A 32 -6.37 20.12 -9.06
C ARG A 32 -6.51 19.30 -7.80
N ALA A 33 -6.69 18.01 -7.97
CA ALA A 33 -6.51 17.03 -6.91
C ALA A 33 -5.61 15.89 -7.41
N PHE A 34 -5.14 15.05 -6.49
CA PHE A 34 -4.37 13.87 -6.85
C PHE A 34 -4.75 12.67 -6.00
N ILE A 35 -4.54 11.49 -6.59
CA ILE A 35 -4.57 10.21 -5.90
C ILE A 35 -3.25 9.54 -6.23
N THR A 36 -2.53 9.09 -5.21
CA THR A 36 -1.23 8.45 -5.40
C THR A 36 -1.06 7.29 -4.44
N THR A 37 -0.43 6.22 -4.92
CA THR A 37 -0.07 5.10 -4.04
C THR A 37 1.23 5.44 -3.29
N GLN A 38 1.30 5.05 -2.02
CA GLN A 38 2.49 5.25 -1.20
C GLN A 38 2.79 3.97 -0.43
N SER A 39 4.06 3.58 -0.42
CA SER A 39 4.50 2.48 0.44
C SER A 39 4.34 2.86 1.91
N ILE A 40 3.68 1.99 2.68
CA ILE A 40 3.55 2.11 4.14
C ILE A 40 4.94 2.24 4.81
N LYS A 41 5.99 1.64 4.23
CA LYS A 41 7.36 1.72 4.74
C LYS A 41 7.90 3.16 4.80
N LYS A 42 7.45 4.03 3.89
CA LYS A 42 7.85 5.44 3.77
C LYS A 42 7.03 6.39 4.67
N LEU A 43 6.02 5.89 5.37
CA LEU A 43 5.24 6.69 6.32
C LEU A 43 6.07 6.96 7.59
N LYS A 44 5.77 8.09 8.26
CA LYS A 44 6.30 8.38 9.60
C LYS A 44 5.85 7.30 10.59
N LYS A 45 6.62 7.11 11.67
CA LYS A 45 6.42 6.04 12.66
C LYS A 45 4.97 5.93 13.14
N HIS A 46 4.39 7.02 13.64
CA HIS A 46 3.01 7.04 14.15
C HIS A 46 1.95 6.68 13.09
N LEU A 47 2.15 7.08 11.82
CA LEU A 47 1.25 6.73 10.72
C LEU A 47 1.39 5.27 10.32
N LYS A 48 2.61 4.75 10.36
CA LYS A 48 2.90 3.33 10.11
C LYS A 48 2.25 2.45 11.18
N GLU A 49 2.39 2.83 12.45
CA GLU A 49 1.74 2.15 13.58
C GLU A 49 0.22 2.16 13.42
N TRP A 50 -0.39 3.33 13.15
CA TRP A 50 -1.83 3.43 12.89
C TRP A 50 -2.31 2.60 11.69
N ALA A 51 -1.54 2.60 10.60
CA ALA A 51 -1.88 1.88 9.37
C ALA A 51 -1.80 0.35 9.55
N LEU A 52 -0.91 -0.12 10.43
CA LEU A 52 -0.69 -1.55 10.70
C LEU A 52 -1.48 -2.07 11.91
N ASP A 53 -2.09 -1.19 12.71
CA ASP A 53 -2.94 -1.58 13.82
C ASP A 53 -4.11 -2.47 13.29
N PRO A 54 -4.33 -3.66 13.85
CA PRO A 54 -5.39 -4.56 13.39
C PRO A 54 -6.79 -4.05 13.75
N LYS A 55 -6.95 -3.11 14.67
CA LYS A 55 -8.25 -2.55 15.11
C LYS A 55 -8.65 -1.33 14.29
N GLY A 56 -9.93 -1.02 14.23
CA GLY A 56 -10.39 0.24 13.65
C GLY A 56 -10.61 0.19 12.14
N TRP A 57 -10.86 -0.98 11.57
CA TRP A 57 -11.10 -1.15 10.14
C TRP A 57 -12.59 -1.04 9.82
N HIS A 58 -12.91 -0.46 8.67
CA HIS A 58 -14.27 -0.39 8.15
C HIS A 58 -14.42 -1.34 6.97
N LEU A 59 -15.64 -1.83 6.75
CA LEU A 59 -16.00 -2.64 5.60
C LEU A 59 -16.96 -1.84 4.72
N GLN A 60 -16.79 -1.90 3.39
CA GLN A 60 -17.70 -1.23 2.47
C GLN A 60 -19.14 -1.70 2.69
N GLY A 61 -20.07 -0.76 2.87
CA GLY A 61 -21.49 -1.07 3.13
C GLY A 61 -21.84 -1.44 4.57
N SER A 62 -20.87 -1.39 5.50
CA SER A 62 -21.11 -1.60 6.93
C SER A 62 -20.71 -0.39 7.75
N ASN A 63 -21.53 -0.03 8.74
CA ASN A 63 -21.21 1.00 9.73
C ASN A 63 -20.45 0.43 10.94
N LYS A 64 -20.13 -0.87 10.93
CA LYS A 64 -19.38 -1.52 12.01
C LYS A 64 -17.88 -1.30 11.81
N THR A 65 -17.20 -1.32 12.94
CA THR A 65 -15.73 -1.34 13.00
C THR A 65 -15.27 -2.77 13.27
N PHE A 66 -14.18 -3.16 12.63
CA PHE A 66 -13.62 -4.51 12.66
C PHE A 66 -12.20 -4.50 13.21
N ASN A 67 -11.84 -5.63 13.82
CA ASN A 67 -10.47 -5.99 14.13
C ASN A 67 -10.05 -7.11 13.17
N LEU A 68 -8.96 -6.91 12.43
CA LEU A 68 -8.46 -7.87 11.43
C LEU A 68 -7.96 -9.19 12.03
N GLU A 69 -7.74 -9.25 13.34
CA GLU A 69 -7.41 -10.50 14.05
C GLU A 69 -8.64 -11.39 14.27
N ASP A 70 -9.84 -10.78 14.30
CA ASP A 70 -11.09 -11.45 14.66
C ASP A 70 -11.96 -11.78 13.44
N ILE A 71 -11.52 -11.43 12.23
CA ILE A 71 -12.29 -11.69 11.00
C ILE A 71 -12.19 -13.16 10.57
N ASP A 72 -13.32 -13.72 10.16
CA ASP A 72 -13.34 -15.01 9.47
C ASP A 72 -12.90 -14.82 8.01
N GLU A 73 -11.71 -15.33 7.69
CA GLU A 73 -11.11 -15.24 6.35
C GLU A 73 -11.95 -15.94 5.27
N SER A 74 -12.73 -16.97 5.63
CA SER A 74 -13.55 -17.72 4.67
C SER A 74 -14.75 -16.89 4.21
N THR A 75 -15.46 -16.28 5.16
CA THR A 75 -16.58 -15.37 4.91
C THR A 75 -16.14 -14.07 4.22
N HIS A 76 -14.93 -13.57 4.55
CA HIS A 76 -14.44 -12.27 4.06
C HIS A 76 -13.41 -12.36 2.92
N SER A 77 -13.42 -13.45 2.15
CA SER A 77 -12.49 -13.70 1.03
C SER A 77 -12.48 -12.57 -0.03
N GLU A 78 -13.67 -12.07 -0.40
CA GLU A 78 -13.85 -10.99 -1.39
C GLU A 78 -14.17 -9.63 -0.75
N SER A 79 -14.05 -9.52 0.57
CA SER A 79 -14.27 -8.26 1.31
C SER A 79 -13.07 -7.32 1.21
N LEU A 80 -13.35 -6.02 1.09
CA LEU A 80 -12.35 -4.95 1.14
C LEU A 80 -12.52 -4.12 2.41
N PHE A 81 -11.57 -4.26 3.32
CA PHE A 81 -11.49 -3.45 4.52
C PHE A 81 -10.68 -2.20 4.24
N TYR A 82 -11.00 -1.11 4.93
CA TYR A 82 -10.26 0.14 4.81
C TYR A 82 -10.17 0.91 6.12
N LYS A 83 -9.16 1.76 6.19
CA LYS A 83 -8.96 2.80 7.19
C LYS A 83 -8.68 4.11 6.47
N GLU A 84 -9.18 5.20 7.00
CA GLU A 84 -8.87 6.52 6.47
C GLU A 84 -8.70 7.56 7.56
N ARG A 85 -7.84 8.55 7.30
CA ARG A 85 -7.67 9.72 8.16
C ARG A 85 -7.06 10.90 7.40
N TRP A 86 -7.28 12.10 7.90
CA TRP A 86 -6.50 13.27 7.48
C TRP A 86 -5.12 13.26 8.14
N ILE A 87 -4.11 13.65 7.36
CA ILE A 87 -2.73 13.84 7.80
C ILE A 87 -2.21 15.17 7.27
N LYS A 88 -1.36 15.85 8.04
CA LYS A 88 -0.68 17.07 7.61
C LYS A 88 0.82 16.86 7.73
N GLU A 89 1.45 16.49 6.63
CA GLU A 89 2.83 16.04 6.59
C GLU A 89 3.61 16.65 5.44
N ASN A 90 4.87 17.01 5.70
CA ASN A 90 5.78 17.60 4.69
C ASN A 90 5.24 18.86 3.99
N GLY A 91 4.36 19.61 4.69
CA GLY A 91 3.70 20.81 4.18
C GLY A 91 2.53 20.52 3.24
N LEU A 92 1.88 19.37 3.38
CA LEU A 92 0.74 18.95 2.57
C LEU A 92 -0.32 18.30 3.47
N GLU A 93 -1.56 18.74 3.36
CA GLU A 93 -2.71 18.09 3.98
C GLU A 93 -3.31 17.08 3.00
N GLN A 94 -3.44 15.83 3.44
CA GLN A 94 -3.82 14.71 2.58
C GLN A 94 -4.74 13.76 3.34
N LYS A 95 -5.66 13.12 2.62
CA LYS A 95 -6.43 11.98 3.14
C LYS A 95 -5.63 10.70 2.88
N LEU A 96 -5.17 10.05 3.94
CA LEU A 96 -4.52 8.75 3.87
C LEU A 96 -5.57 7.66 3.93
N ILE A 97 -5.60 6.79 2.91
CA ILE A 97 -6.47 5.62 2.85
C ILE A 97 -5.59 4.36 2.80
N VAL A 98 -5.87 3.40 3.68
CA VAL A 98 -5.18 2.12 3.76
C VAL A 98 -6.23 1.04 3.56
N THR A 99 -5.94 0.05 2.71
CA THR A 99 -6.85 -1.04 2.42
C THR A 99 -6.25 -2.38 2.80
N TYR A 100 -7.12 -3.33 3.12
CA TYR A 100 -6.78 -4.71 3.42
C TYR A 100 -7.81 -5.64 2.80
N SER A 101 -7.34 -6.73 2.21
CA SER A 101 -8.19 -7.84 1.77
C SER A 101 -7.50 -9.17 2.02
N VAL A 102 -8.28 -10.18 2.40
CA VAL A 102 -7.80 -11.55 2.63
C VAL A 102 -7.14 -12.10 1.36
N LYS A 103 -7.74 -11.83 0.20
CA LYS A 103 -7.19 -12.15 -1.12
C LYS A 103 -5.77 -11.62 -1.32
N HIS A 104 -5.54 -10.34 -1.03
CA HIS A 104 -4.21 -9.75 -1.17
C HIS A 104 -3.21 -10.31 -0.16
N LYS A 105 -3.64 -10.52 1.09
CA LYS A 105 -2.83 -11.17 2.13
C LYS A 105 -2.37 -12.57 1.72
N ASN A 106 -3.29 -13.40 1.23
CA ASN A 106 -2.97 -14.77 0.81
C ASN A 106 -2.07 -14.81 -0.43
N TYR A 107 -2.28 -13.89 -1.37
CA TYR A 107 -1.36 -13.69 -2.50
C TYR A 107 0.07 -13.37 -2.03
N GLN A 108 0.23 -12.40 -1.12
CA GLN A 108 1.56 -12.04 -0.58
C GLN A 108 2.19 -13.18 0.24
N ARG A 109 1.39 -13.92 1.01
CA ARG A 109 1.85 -15.12 1.75
C ARG A 109 2.39 -16.20 0.81
N ASN A 110 1.69 -16.49 -0.28
CA ASN A 110 2.13 -17.48 -1.27
C ASN A 110 3.49 -17.10 -1.87
N ILE A 111 3.67 -15.84 -2.28
CA ILE A 111 4.96 -15.34 -2.77
C ILE A 111 6.05 -15.51 -1.72
N ARG A 112 5.76 -15.18 -0.45
CA ARG A 112 6.72 -15.31 0.64
C ARG A 112 7.09 -16.77 0.93
N ASN A 113 6.12 -17.69 0.92
CA ASN A 113 6.37 -19.12 1.11
C ASN A 113 7.27 -19.66 0.00
N GLY A 114 6.99 -19.33 -1.26
CA GLY A 114 7.85 -19.70 -2.38
C GLY A 114 9.26 -19.09 -2.32
N GLN A 115 9.46 -17.98 -1.61
CA GLN A 115 10.82 -17.47 -1.31
C GLN A 115 11.52 -18.34 -0.27
N ILE A 116 10.81 -18.70 0.81
CA ILE A 116 11.35 -19.52 1.91
C ILE A 116 11.74 -20.91 1.39
N GLU A 117 10.88 -21.57 0.61
CA GLU A 117 11.16 -22.88 0.02
C GLU A 117 12.40 -22.84 -0.88
N ARG A 118 12.56 -21.78 -1.68
CA ARG A 118 13.76 -21.60 -2.51
C ARG A 118 15.02 -21.35 -1.69
N ALA A 119 14.92 -20.63 -0.57
CA ALA A 119 16.03 -20.44 0.35
C ALA A 119 16.44 -21.78 0.99
N GLN A 120 15.46 -22.56 1.47
CA GLN A 120 15.70 -23.87 2.04
C GLN A 120 16.40 -24.80 1.04
N LYS A 121 15.86 -24.90 -0.17
CA LYS A 121 16.46 -25.71 -1.24
C LYS A 121 17.89 -25.29 -1.56
N ALA A 122 18.21 -24.00 -1.51
CA ALA A 122 19.55 -23.51 -1.76
C ALA A 122 20.55 -23.92 -0.66
N ILE A 123 20.10 -23.94 0.60
CA ILE A 123 20.87 -24.45 1.74
C ILE A 123 21.12 -25.94 1.58
N ASP A 124 20.07 -26.72 1.33
CA ASP A 124 20.14 -28.19 1.22
C ASP A 124 21.05 -28.64 0.06
N THR A 125 21.04 -27.91 -1.05
CA THR A 125 21.82 -28.23 -2.25
C THR A 125 23.18 -27.54 -2.30
N ASN A 126 23.53 -26.76 -1.27
CA ASN A 126 24.73 -25.93 -1.19
C ASN A 126 24.96 -25.08 -2.47
N SER A 127 23.87 -24.61 -3.09
CA SER A 127 23.89 -23.99 -4.42
C SER A 127 23.93 -22.47 -4.33
N THR A 128 25.13 -21.90 -4.25
CA THR A 128 25.32 -20.44 -4.28
C THR A 128 25.54 -19.93 -5.71
N LYS A 129 24.51 -20.01 -6.56
CA LYS A 129 24.59 -19.37 -7.88
C LYS A 129 24.62 -17.84 -7.73
N ILE A 130 25.72 -17.21 -8.15
CA ILE A 130 25.87 -15.75 -8.27
C ILE A 130 25.09 -15.32 -9.52
N LYS A 131 23.78 -15.12 -9.39
CA LYS A 131 22.93 -14.54 -10.43
C LYS A 131 22.23 -13.30 -9.89
N LYS A 132 21.85 -12.38 -10.78
CA LYS A 132 21.02 -11.23 -10.44
C LYS A 132 19.73 -11.70 -9.77
N ALA A 133 19.46 -11.18 -8.58
CA ALA A 133 18.24 -11.46 -7.84
C ALA A 133 17.03 -10.87 -8.58
N ASN A 134 16.06 -11.71 -8.93
CA ASN A 134 14.79 -11.25 -9.50
C ASN A 134 13.86 -10.69 -8.40
N GLN A 135 12.73 -10.08 -8.77
CA GLN A 135 11.85 -9.41 -7.82
C GLN A 135 11.37 -10.30 -6.67
N ASN A 136 11.18 -11.60 -6.93
CA ASN A 136 10.71 -12.57 -5.95
C ASN A 136 11.85 -13.43 -5.39
N ASP A 137 13.11 -13.04 -5.55
CA ASP A 137 14.24 -13.81 -5.04
C ASP A 137 14.36 -13.67 -3.52
N TYR A 138 14.69 -14.78 -2.84
CA TYR A 138 14.93 -14.78 -1.40
C TYR A 138 16.14 -13.93 -1.02
N LYS A 139 17.11 -13.76 -1.93
CA LYS A 139 18.33 -12.96 -1.73
C LYS A 139 18.11 -11.44 -1.64
N ARG A 140 16.88 -10.96 -1.84
CA ARG A 140 16.54 -9.53 -1.74
C ARG A 140 16.30 -9.05 -0.30
N PHE A 141 16.25 -9.97 0.66
CA PHE A 141 16.04 -9.74 2.07
C PHE A 141 17.23 -10.30 2.86
#